data_AF-A0A377K5U4-F1
#
_entry.id   AF-A0A377K5U4-F1
#
_cell.length_a   1.000
_cell.length_b   1.000
_cell.length_c   1.000
_cell.angle_alpha   90.00
_cell.angle_beta   90.00
_cell.angle_gamma   90.00
#
_symmetry.space_group_name_H-M   'P 1'
#
loop_
_entity.id
_entity.type
_entity.pdbx_description
1 polymer ?
#
loop_
_entity_poly.entity_id
_entity_poly.type
_entity_poly.pdbx_seq_one_letter_code
_entity_poly.pdbx_strand_id
1 'polypeptide(L)'
;MGNDLFSRMLDPFMQYSCAYWKDADNLESAQQAKLKMICEKLQLKPGMRVLDIGCGWGGLAHYMASNYDVSVVGVTISARTAKNGSGTL
;
A
#
# COMPACT_ATOMS: atom_id res chain seq x y z
N MET A 1 -18.52 -4.08 -6.01
CA MET A 1 -18.19 -4.95 -4.85
C MET A 1 -17.98 -4.08 -3.62
N GLY A 2 -18.43 -4.53 -2.45
CA GLY A 2 -18.43 -3.76 -1.21
C GLY A 2 -17.14 -3.90 -0.41
N ASN A 3 -16.88 -2.94 0.49
CA ASN A 3 -15.67 -2.92 1.32
C ASN A 3 -15.66 -4.04 2.38
N ASP A 4 -16.84 -4.57 2.71
CA ASP A 4 -17.10 -5.68 3.62
C ASP A 4 -16.54 -7.01 3.11
N LEU A 5 -16.66 -7.27 1.81
CA LEU A 5 -16.05 -8.43 1.17
C LEU A 5 -14.52 -8.30 1.20
N PHE A 6 -14.02 -7.15 0.77
CA PHE A 6 -12.57 -6.93 0.66
C PHE A 6 -11.87 -6.95 2.01
N SER A 7 -12.46 -6.38 3.07
CA SER A 7 -11.85 -6.41 4.40
C SER A 7 -11.77 -7.81 5.02
N ARG A 8 -12.58 -8.76 4.56
CA ARG A 8 -12.52 -10.18 4.99
C ARG A 8 -11.59 -11.03 4.13
N MET A 9 -11.36 -10.62 2.88
CA MET A 9 -10.60 -11.38 1.90
C MET A 9 -9.12 -10.95 1.84
N LEU A 10 -8.85 -9.66 2.04
CA LEU A 10 -7.53 -9.06 1.87
C LEU A 10 -6.76 -9.03 3.19
N ASP A 11 -5.48 -8.69 3.07
CA ASP A 11 -4.62 -8.40 4.22
C ASP A 11 -4.96 -7.04 4.87
N PRO A 12 -4.40 -6.72 6.05
CA PRO A 12 -4.65 -5.45 6.73
C PRO A 12 -4.29 -4.19 5.93
N PHE A 13 -3.36 -4.25 4.97
CA PHE A 13 -3.05 -3.11 4.07
C PHE A 13 -4.01 -3.01 2.88
N MET A 14 -5.09 -3.81 2.84
CA MET A 14 -6.10 -3.82 1.79
C MET A 14 -5.48 -3.95 0.39
N GLN A 15 -4.46 -4.81 0.24
CA GLN A 15 -3.76 -5.00 -1.03
C GLN A 15 -4.57 -5.91 -1.96
N TYR A 16 -5.34 -5.30 -2.86
CA TYR A 16 -5.94 -6.03 -3.98
C TYR A 16 -4.97 -6.09 -5.18
N SER A 17 -3.80 -6.66 -4.94
CA SER A 17 -2.73 -6.88 -5.93
C SER A 17 -1.92 -8.13 -5.57
N CYS A 18 -1.01 -8.57 -6.45
CA CYS A 18 -0.20 -9.75 -6.17
C CYS A 18 0.70 -9.57 -4.94
N ALA A 19 0.82 -10.64 -4.15
CA ALA A 19 1.74 -10.72 -3.02
C ALA A 19 3.06 -11.38 -3.44
N TYR A 20 4.11 -11.24 -2.63
CA TYR A 20 5.43 -11.83 -2.87
C TYR A 20 5.73 -12.95 -1.86
N TRP A 21 5.76 -14.19 -2.35
CA TRP A 21 5.69 -15.39 -1.51
C TRP A 21 7.04 -16.06 -1.20
N LYS A 22 8.17 -15.46 -1.59
CA LYS A 22 9.48 -16.13 -1.53
C LYS A 22 9.78 -16.76 -0.16
N ASP A 23 9.54 -16.00 0.92
CA ASP A 23 9.85 -16.39 2.30
C ASP A 23 8.61 -16.26 3.21
N ALA A 24 7.41 -16.26 2.63
CA ALA A 24 6.15 -16.06 3.36
C ALA A 24 5.26 -17.30 3.31
N ASP A 25 4.63 -17.63 4.43
CA ASP A 25 3.69 -18.75 4.60
C ASP A 25 2.22 -18.31 4.72
N ASN A 26 1.97 -17.00 4.78
CA ASN A 26 0.64 -16.41 4.89
C ASN A 26 0.50 -15.13 4.06
N LEU A 27 -0.75 -14.77 3.74
CA LEU A 27 -1.07 -13.64 2.84
C LEU A 27 -0.54 -12.30 3.37
N GLU A 28 -0.71 -12.04 4.67
CA GLU A 28 -0.26 -10.79 5.29
C GLU A 28 1.26 -10.62 5.14
N SER A 29 2.02 -11.67 5.48
CA SER A 29 3.48 -11.68 5.36
C SER A 29 3.92 -11.53 3.91
N ALA A 30 3.22 -12.17 2.97
CA ALA A 30 3.51 -12.06 1.54
C ALA A 30 3.21 -10.65 0.99
N GLN A 31 2.18 -9.97 1.48
CA GLN A 31 1.87 -8.59 1.09
C GLN A 31 2.89 -7.62 1.67
N GLN A 32 3.27 -7.77 2.95
CA GLN A 32 4.33 -6.95 3.54
C GLN A 32 5.67 -7.15 2.83
N ALA A 33 6.03 -8.38 2.47
CA ALA A 33 7.23 -8.67 1.68
C ALA A 33 7.20 -7.97 0.31
N LYS A 34 6.04 -7.95 -0.36
CA LYS A 34 5.85 -7.21 -1.62
C LYS A 34 6.03 -5.70 -1.43
N LEU A 35 5.44 -5.13 -0.38
CA LEU A 35 5.53 -3.71 -0.06
C LEU A 35 6.98 -3.30 0.21
N LYS A 36 7.70 -4.08 1.04
CA LYS A 36 9.12 -3.90 1.33
C LYS A 36 9.96 -3.95 0.05
N MET A 37 9.76 -4.98 -0.77
CA MET A 37 10.49 -5.15 -2.03
C MET A 37 10.30 -3.94 -2.96
N ILE A 38 9.10 -3.37 -3.06
CA ILE A 38 8.85 -2.16 -3.86
C ILE A 38 9.71 -0.99 -3.32
N CYS A 39 9.68 -0.75 -2.01
CA CYS A 39 10.42 0.35 -1.40
C CYS A 39 11.94 0.20 -1.59
N GLU A 40 12.47 -1.01 -1.43
CA GLU A 40 13.89 -1.32 -1.65
C GLU A 40 14.29 -1.09 -3.11
N LYS A 41 13.45 -1.51 -4.06
CA LYS A 41 13.69 -1.26 -5.50
C LYS A 41 13.65 0.21 -5.88
N LEU A 42 12.79 0.99 -5.22
CA LEU A 42 12.73 2.44 -5.38
C LEU A 42 13.90 3.17 -4.70
N GLN A 43 14.66 2.48 -3.85
CA GLN A 43 15.78 3.04 -3.09
C GLN A 43 15.38 4.31 -2.32
N LEU A 44 14.22 4.25 -1.65
CA LEU A 44 13.68 5.38 -0.90
C LEU A 44 14.69 5.93 0.11
N LYS A 45 14.75 7.25 0.22
CA LYS A 45 15.56 7.97 1.20
C LYS A 45 14.68 8.97 1.96
N PRO A 46 15.03 9.26 3.23
CA PRO A 46 14.37 10.29 4.01
C PRO A 46 14.20 11.60 3.26
N GLY A 47 13.01 12.20 3.33
CA GLY A 47 12.64 13.47 2.69
C GLY A 47 12.21 13.36 1.23
N MET A 48 12.23 12.18 0.61
CA MET A 48 11.73 12.02 -0.76
C MET A 48 10.22 12.20 -0.87
N ARG A 49 9.76 12.60 -2.07
CA ARG A 49 8.34 12.66 -2.43
C ARG A 49 8.03 11.57 -3.46
N VAL A 50 6.98 10.79 -3.20
CA VAL A 50 6.56 9.65 -4.03
C VAL A 50 5.16 9.92 -4.60
N LEU A 51 4.95 9.56 -5.87
CA LEU A 51 3.64 9.56 -6.51
C LEU A 51 3.17 8.11 -6.70
N ASP A 52 2.04 7.74 -6.10
CA ASP A 52 1.40 6.42 -6.22
C ASP A 52 0.17 6.52 -7.13
N ILE A 53 0.33 6.10 -8.39
CA ILE A 53 -0.72 6.16 -9.42
C ILE A 53 -1.57 4.88 -9.34
N GLY A 54 -2.85 5.03 -9.04
CA GLY A 54 -3.74 3.90 -8.79
C GLY A 54 -3.62 3.38 -7.35
N CYS A 55 -3.49 4.28 -6.38
CA CYS A 55 -3.14 3.96 -4.99
C CYS A 55 -4.17 3.09 -4.23
N GLY A 56 -5.34 2.83 -4.81
CA GLY A 56 -6.38 2.02 -4.18
C GLY A 56 -6.77 2.60 -2.82
N TRP A 57 -6.69 1.77 -1.77
CA TRP A 57 -6.95 2.14 -0.38
C TRP A 57 -5.77 2.82 0.32
N GLY A 58 -4.69 3.10 -0.40
CA GLY A 58 -3.51 3.78 0.13
C GLY A 58 -2.56 2.87 0.92
N GLY A 59 -2.72 1.54 0.87
CA GLY A 59 -1.89 0.63 1.67
C GLY A 59 -0.39 0.74 1.38
N LEU A 60 0.01 0.94 0.12
CA LEU A 60 1.41 1.17 -0.23
C LEU A 60 1.89 2.55 0.24
N ALA A 61 1.08 3.60 0.06
CA ALA A 61 1.38 4.94 0.55
C ALA A 61 1.58 4.97 2.08
N HIS A 62 0.69 4.33 2.83
CA HIS A 62 0.80 4.17 4.28
C HIS A 62 2.07 3.43 4.66
N TYR A 63 2.35 2.29 4.02
CA TYR A 63 3.57 1.52 4.28
C TYR A 63 4.84 2.34 4.03
N MET A 64 4.91 3.09 2.93
CA MET A 64 6.06 3.93 2.60
C MET A 64 6.25 5.05 3.64
N ALA A 65 5.20 5.81 3.93
CA ALA A 65 5.25 6.92 4.88
C ALA A 65 5.66 6.46 6.29
N SER A 66 5.13 5.32 6.76
CA SER A 66 5.41 4.79 8.10
C SER A 66 6.80 4.18 8.27
N ASN A 67 7.47 3.76 7.18
CA ASN A 67 8.73 3.00 7.28
C ASN A 67 9.96 3.71 6.68
N TYR A 68 9.80 4.70 5.79
CA TYR A 68 10.91 5.24 5.00
C TYR A 68 11.09 6.77 5.09
N ASP A 69 10.31 7.47 5.93
CA ASP A 69 10.35 8.94 6.09
C ASP A 69 10.19 9.67 4.74
N VAL A 70 9.14 9.31 3.99
CA VAL A 70 8.82 9.90 2.68
C VAL A 70 7.39 10.46 2.68
N SER A 71 7.17 11.50 1.90
CA SER A 71 5.83 12.03 1.64
C SER A 71 5.23 11.39 0.40
N VAL A 72 4.01 10.87 0.48
CA VAL A 72 3.37 10.17 -0.64
C VAL A 72 2.12 10.91 -1.11
N VAL A 73 2.01 11.11 -2.42
CA VAL A 73 0.80 11.58 -3.09
C VAL A 73 0.14 10.39 -3.78
N GLY A 74 -1.04 9.99 -3.34
CA GLY A 74 -1.83 8.94 -3.99
C GLY A 74 -2.86 9.51 -4.97
N VAL A 75 -3.01 8.89 -6.14
CA VAL A 75 -4.05 9.24 -7.12
C VAL A 75 -4.92 8.02 -7.39
N THR A 76 -6.24 8.19 -7.34
CA THR A 76 -7.22 7.14 -7.65
C THR A 76 -8.47 7.73 -8.31
N ILE A 77 -9.06 6.99 -9.24
CA ILE A 77 -10.34 7.36 -9.89
C ILE A 77 -11.56 6.96 -9.04
N SER A 78 -11.37 6.13 -8.01
CA SER A 78 -12.44 5.65 -7.15
C SER A 78 -12.66 6.62 -5.99
N ALA A 79 -13.73 7.41 -6.03
CA ALA A 79 -14.11 8.31 -4.94
C ALA A 79 -14.35 7.57 -3.60
N ARG A 80 -14.79 6.30 -3.66
CA ARG A 80 -14.99 5.46 -2.47
C ARG A 80 -13.66 5.12 -1.80
N THR A 81 -12.65 4.82 -2.60
CA THR A 81 -11.35 4.39 -2.09
C THR A 81 -10.48 5.59 -1.69
N ALA A 82 -10.63 6.72 -2.40
CA ALA A 82 -10.02 8.01 -2.03
C ALA A 82 -10.40 8.45 -0.61
N LYS A 83 -11.68 8.36 -0.22
CA LYS A 83 -12.15 8.77 1.12
C LYS A 83 -11.51 7.99 2.27
N ASN A 84 -11.07 6.76 2.02
CA ASN A 84 -10.44 5.91 3.03
C ASN A 84 -8.91 6.06 3.07
N GLY A 85 -8.31 6.59 1.99
CA GLY A 85 -6.88 6.89 1.90
C GLY A 85 -6.53 8.37 2.12
N SER A 86 -7.53 9.25 2.22
CA SER A 86 -7.35 10.70 2.43
C SER A 86 -7.16 11.05 3.90
N GLY A 87 -6.09 10.54 4.49
CA GLY A 87 -5.36 11.26 5.54
C GLY A 87 -4.10 11.82 4.89
N THR A 88 -3.84 13.11 5.02
CA THR A 88 -2.48 13.61 4.82
C THR A 88 -1.60 12.87 5.84
N LEU A 89 -0.86 11.86 5.39
CA LEU A 89 0.20 11.19 6.13
C LEU A 89 1.54 11.80 5.71
#